data_AF-A0A803M070-F1
#
_entry.id   AF-A0A803M070-F1
#
_cell.length_a   1.000
_cell.length_b   1.000
_cell.length_c   1.000
_cell.angle_alpha   90.00
_cell.angle_beta   90.00
_cell.angle_gamma   90.00
#
_symmetry.space_group_name_H-M   'P 1'
#
loop_
_entity.id
_entity.type
_entity.pdbx_description
1 polymer ?
#
loop_
_entity_poly.entity_id
_entity_poly.type
_entity_poly.pdbx_seq_one_letter_code
_entity_poly.pdbx_strand_id
1 'polypeptide(L)'
;MHISGSLYVTSNLFFHELVSVSILLNDLVSSDDPDMCLMACRMKDKYEKYWGDPEKINLLIFIAVVLDPRYKLDYVEWMINEIYNSIVASKLVKNVKEAMNALYEDYCVSSYGDRNKVETASSSDDKIQMSPKHKKIEAYEVVLALLSVILLLSINLVECRTVRVLEGGVPKGCRKHGAFLTDFGGVGDGKTSNTKAFRSAIASLSKYASDGGAELIVPPGKWLTGSFNLTSSFTLYLDKDAVLIASEDESEWPVLPPLPSYGKGRDAPAGRYASLIFGTNLTDVVITGGNATIDGQGAYWWDKFKKQELNLTRPYLIEIMFSDQVQIFNLTLLNSPSWNVHPIYSSNVIVQGLTILAPVDSPNTDGINPDSCSNVRIEDSYIVSGDDCIAIKSGWDQYGIKFGMPTQHVNIRRITCISPDSATIALGSEMSGGIQDVRAEQITAINTESGVRIKTAPGRGAFVKDIFVKGMTLSTMKYVFWMTGDYGSHPDPGFDPKALPIISGINYQDVTAEDVQMSGNLAGIENDKFTGICLSNVTISLAEKHKKVQWNCTNIEGTTSGVNPQACDLLPDKQPGKVVPCPFPTDKLPIDDVELKICTVRPKPPRY
;
A
#
# COMPACT_ATOMS: atom_id res chain seq x y z
N MET A 1 12.71 -10.53 -13.85
CA MET A 1 13.50 -10.45 -12.60
C MET A 1 14.34 -11.71 -12.50
N HIS A 2 15.65 -11.62 -12.70
CA HIS A 2 16.55 -12.77 -12.55
C HIS A 2 16.68 -13.10 -11.05
N ILE A 3 15.93 -14.10 -10.59
CA ILE A 3 16.14 -14.72 -9.27
C ILE A 3 17.28 -15.72 -9.44
N SER A 4 18.51 -15.38 -9.04
CA SER A 4 19.58 -16.39 -8.98
C SER A 4 20.86 -15.87 -8.32
N GLY A 5 21.02 -16.17 -7.03
CA GLY A 5 22.34 -16.39 -6.45
C GLY A 5 22.49 -15.92 -5.02
N SER A 6 23.03 -16.80 -4.18
CA SER A 6 23.49 -16.51 -2.81
C SER A 6 24.52 -15.38 -2.73
N LEU A 7 25.10 -14.97 -3.86
CA LEU A 7 26.11 -13.92 -4.01
C LEU A 7 25.53 -12.52 -4.35
N TYR A 8 24.30 -12.43 -4.85
CA TYR A 8 23.70 -11.19 -5.38
C TYR A 8 22.52 -10.71 -4.51
N VAL A 9 22.74 -10.58 -3.21
CA VAL A 9 21.69 -10.21 -2.26
C VAL A 9 21.44 -8.70 -2.31
N THR A 10 20.21 -8.30 -2.63
CA THR A 10 19.78 -6.88 -2.74
C THR A 10 18.87 -6.42 -1.59
N SER A 11 18.52 -7.29 -0.63
CA SER A 11 17.60 -6.96 0.48
C SER A 11 17.80 -7.85 1.73
N ASN A 12 17.46 -7.34 2.91
CA ASN A 12 17.44 -8.07 4.19
C ASN A 12 16.23 -9.01 4.33
N LEU A 13 15.15 -8.77 3.59
CA LEU A 13 13.93 -9.60 3.63
C LEU A 13 14.19 -11.06 3.21
N PHE A 14 15.20 -11.27 2.36
CA PHE A 14 15.56 -12.60 1.86
C PHE A 14 16.01 -13.58 2.96
N PHE A 15 16.52 -13.09 4.10
CA PHE A 15 16.96 -13.97 5.19
C PHE A 15 15.79 -14.72 5.85
N HIS A 16 14.71 -14.00 6.19
CA HIS A 16 13.57 -14.60 6.88
C HIS A 16 12.82 -15.57 5.97
N GLU A 17 12.70 -15.25 4.68
CA GLU A 17 12.13 -16.16 3.67
C GLU A 17 12.98 -17.42 3.50
N LEU A 18 14.31 -17.28 3.44
CA LEU A 18 15.24 -18.40 3.33
C LEU A 18 15.09 -19.40 4.48
N VAL A 19 14.98 -18.91 5.71
CA VAL A 19 14.80 -19.75 6.90
C VAL A 19 13.42 -20.39 6.91
N SER A 20 12.38 -19.62 6.59
CA SER A 20 11.00 -20.12 6.54
C SER A 20 10.84 -21.24 5.52
N VAL A 21 11.44 -21.13 4.34
CA VAL A 21 11.44 -22.18 3.31
C VAL A 21 12.17 -23.43 3.79
N SER A 22 13.30 -23.28 4.50
CA SER A 22 14.04 -24.42 5.05
C SER A 22 13.22 -25.21 6.07
N ILE A 23 12.62 -24.51 7.04
CA ILE A 23 11.77 -25.11 8.08
C ILE A 23 10.60 -25.85 7.43
N LEU A 24 9.90 -25.20 6.50
CA LEU A 24 8.78 -25.81 5.79
C LEU A 24 9.20 -27.06 5.01
N LEU A 25 10.34 -27.03 4.32
CA LEU A 25 10.84 -28.20 3.59
C LEU A 25 11.24 -29.34 4.54
N ASN A 26 11.82 -29.03 5.70
CA ASN A 26 12.15 -30.04 6.71
C ASN A 26 10.90 -30.74 7.27
N ASP A 27 9.84 -29.97 7.51
CA ASP A 27 8.55 -30.51 7.95
C ASP A 27 7.91 -31.37 6.87
N LEU A 28 7.87 -30.89 5.61
CA LEU A 28 7.22 -31.58 4.50
C LEU A 28 7.95 -32.84 4.04
N VAL A 29 9.27 -32.93 4.25
CA VAL A 29 10.03 -34.17 4.02
C VAL A 29 9.55 -35.29 4.97
N SER A 30 8.97 -34.94 6.12
CA SER A 30 8.41 -35.88 7.09
C SER A 30 6.90 -36.13 6.91
N SER A 31 6.33 -35.70 5.78
CA SER A 31 4.90 -35.85 5.46
C SER A 31 4.49 -37.32 5.29
N ASP A 32 3.32 -37.69 5.83
CA ASP A 32 2.69 -39.00 5.63
C ASP A 32 2.17 -39.22 4.20
N ASP A 33 2.00 -38.13 3.44
CA ASP A 33 1.66 -38.17 2.01
C ASP A 33 2.94 -38.43 1.16
N PRO A 34 3.04 -39.56 0.43
CA PRO A 34 4.22 -39.92 -0.35
C PRO A 34 4.55 -38.96 -1.50
N ASP A 35 3.54 -38.36 -2.13
CA ASP A 35 3.74 -37.43 -3.24
C ASP A 35 4.25 -36.09 -2.73
N MET A 36 3.72 -35.63 -1.59
CA MET A 36 4.21 -34.45 -0.87
C MET A 36 5.64 -34.64 -0.38
N CYS A 37 5.94 -35.78 0.24
CA CYS A 37 7.30 -36.12 0.70
C CYS A 37 8.29 -36.12 -0.48
N LEU A 38 7.94 -36.78 -1.59
CA LEU A 38 8.79 -36.85 -2.78
C LEU A 38 9.02 -35.47 -3.42
N MET A 39 7.97 -34.64 -3.50
CA MET A 39 8.08 -33.25 -3.97
C MET A 39 8.99 -32.43 -3.04
N ALA A 40 8.78 -32.51 -1.73
CA ALA A 40 9.56 -31.79 -0.73
C ALA A 40 11.04 -32.20 -0.77
N CYS A 41 11.36 -33.49 -0.93
CA CYS A 41 12.73 -33.97 -1.12
C CYS A 41 13.40 -33.30 -2.34
N ARG A 42 12.73 -33.27 -3.51
CA ARG A 42 13.28 -32.64 -4.72
C ARG A 42 13.47 -31.13 -4.56
N MET A 43 12.55 -30.47 -3.84
CA MET A 43 12.65 -29.04 -3.55
C MET A 43 13.76 -28.75 -2.55
N LYS A 44 13.96 -29.63 -1.56
CA LYS A 44 15.05 -29.57 -0.59
C LYS A 44 16.41 -29.73 -1.26
N ASP A 45 16.57 -30.67 -2.20
CA ASP A 45 17.82 -30.81 -2.99
C ASP A 45 18.17 -29.50 -3.72
N LYS A 46 17.15 -28.84 -4.30
CA LYS A 46 17.35 -27.56 -4.97
C LYS A 46 17.68 -26.45 -3.97
N TYR A 47 17.03 -26.42 -2.80
CA TYR A 47 17.33 -25.47 -1.74
C TYR A 47 18.79 -25.63 -1.26
N GLU A 48 19.20 -26.85 -0.92
CA GLU A 48 20.55 -27.16 -0.42
C GLU A 48 21.64 -26.82 -1.44
N LYS A 49 21.36 -26.95 -2.74
CA LYS A 49 22.28 -26.53 -3.81
C LYS A 49 22.68 -25.05 -3.73
N TYR A 50 21.77 -24.17 -3.32
CA TYR A 50 22.01 -22.72 -3.26
C TYR A 50 22.29 -22.21 -1.84
N TRP A 51 21.72 -22.85 -0.82
CA TRP A 51 21.68 -22.33 0.55
C TRP A 51 22.18 -23.33 1.61
N GLY A 52 22.46 -24.58 1.23
CA GLY A 52 22.94 -25.61 2.16
C GLY A 52 24.40 -25.40 2.60
N ASP A 53 25.18 -24.69 1.80
CA ASP A 53 26.58 -24.37 2.07
C ASP A 53 26.73 -22.89 2.45
N PRO A 54 26.86 -22.56 3.74
CA PRO A 54 26.90 -21.17 4.19
C PRO A 54 28.15 -20.41 3.74
N GLU A 55 29.22 -21.10 3.32
CA GLU A 55 30.40 -20.44 2.74
C GLU A 55 30.10 -19.84 1.36
N LYS A 56 29.04 -20.28 0.70
CA LYS A 56 28.57 -19.71 -0.59
C LYS A 56 27.56 -18.59 -0.41
N ILE A 57 27.18 -18.25 0.82
CA ILE A 57 26.19 -17.21 1.11
C ILE A 57 26.90 -15.88 1.35
N ASN A 58 26.40 -14.82 0.72
CA ASN A 58 26.89 -13.47 0.94
C ASN A 58 26.60 -13.04 2.38
N LEU A 59 27.66 -12.78 3.16
CA LEU A 59 27.59 -12.38 4.57
C LEU A 59 26.72 -11.13 4.82
N LEU A 60 26.55 -10.26 3.81
CA LEU A 60 25.68 -9.08 3.91
C LEU A 60 24.24 -9.43 4.26
N ILE A 61 23.74 -10.62 3.90
CA ILE A 61 22.37 -11.04 4.22
C ILE A 61 22.14 -11.11 5.74
N PHE A 62 23.16 -11.56 6.49
CA PHE A 62 23.08 -11.66 7.94
C PHE A 62 23.33 -10.30 8.59
N ILE A 63 24.33 -9.56 8.12
CA ILE A 63 24.67 -8.24 8.64
C ILE A 63 23.48 -7.28 8.53
N ALA A 64 22.78 -7.27 7.40
CA ALA A 64 21.64 -6.40 7.18
C ALA A 64 20.47 -6.70 8.14
N VAL A 65 20.30 -7.96 8.58
CA VAL A 65 19.31 -8.33 9.58
C VAL A 65 19.76 -7.91 10.98
N VAL A 66 21.05 -8.05 11.33
CA VAL A 66 21.54 -7.59 12.64
C VAL A 66 21.44 -6.06 12.79
N LEU A 67 21.63 -5.31 11.70
CA LEU A 67 21.51 -3.85 11.68
C LEU A 67 20.06 -3.36 11.71
N ASP A 68 19.07 -4.21 11.45
CA ASP A 68 17.67 -3.86 11.60
C ASP A 68 17.34 -3.59 13.09
N PRO A 69 16.68 -2.48 13.45
CA PRO A 69 16.39 -2.19 14.85
C PRO A 69 15.58 -3.27 15.57
N ARG A 70 14.74 -4.02 14.83
CA ARG A 70 13.86 -5.06 15.35
C ARG A 70 14.59 -6.36 15.67
N TYR A 71 15.72 -6.61 15.00
CA TYR A 71 16.47 -7.85 15.11
C TYR A 71 17.87 -7.57 15.66
N LYS A 72 18.47 -8.55 16.31
CA LYS A 72 19.80 -8.43 16.93
C LYS A 72 20.60 -9.69 16.63
N LEU A 73 21.88 -9.70 17.00
CA LEU A 73 22.77 -10.82 16.74
C LEU A 73 22.20 -12.13 17.29
N ASP A 74 21.63 -12.10 18.50
CA ASP A 74 21.00 -13.26 19.15
C ASP A 74 19.83 -13.84 18.33
N TYR A 75 19.06 -12.99 17.64
CA TYR A 75 17.98 -13.43 16.75
C TYR A 75 18.52 -14.12 15.50
N VAL A 76 19.57 -13.56 14.90
CA VAL A 76 20.23 -14.16 13.73
C VAL A 76 20.88 -15.49 14.11
N GLU A 77 21.50 -15.58 15.29
CA GLU A 77 22.04 -16.83 15.84
C GLU A 77 20.94 -17.88 16.04
N TRP A 78 19.80 -17.51 16.63
CA TRP A 78 18.67 -18.42 16.76
C TRP A 78 18.22 -18.98 15.41
N MET A 79 18.00 -18.12 14.42
CA MET A 79 17.57 -18.50 13.08
C MET A 79 18.58 -19.38 12.32
N ILE A 80 19.88 -19.11 12.47
CA ILE A 80 20.95 -19.91 11.85
C ILE A 80 20.96 -21.34 12.41
N ASN A 81 20.66 -21.51 13.70
CA ASN A 81 20.58 -22.83 14.34
C ASN A 81 19.37 -23.65 13.88
N GLU A 82 18.33 -23.02 13.36
CA GLU A 82 17.18 -23.73 12.77
C GLU A 82 17.49 -24.36 11.41
N ILE A 83 18.47 -23.81 10.68
CA ILE A 83 18.80 -24.24 9.30
C ILE A 83 20.11 -25.01 9.17
N TYR A 84 21.04 -24.86 10.12
CA TYR A 84 22.34 -25.56 10.09
C TYR A 84 22.60 -26.31 11.40
N ASN A 85 23.40 -27.37 11.30
CA ASN A 85 23.89 -28.04 12.51
C ASN A 85 24.75 -27.09 13.36
N SER A 86 24.81 -27.37 14.67
CA SER A 86 25.44 -26.49 15.67
C SER A 86 26.90 -26.11 15.37
N ILE A 87 27.68 -27.00 14.74
CA ILE A 87 29.08 -26.73 14.37
C ILE A 87 29.15 -25.67 13.27
N VAL A 88 28.34 -25.85 12.22
CA VAL A 88 28.27 -24.94 11.08
C VAL A 88 27.66 -23.60 11.51
N ALA A 89 26.59 -23.64 12.30
CA ALA A 89 25.93 -22.46 12.86
C ALA A 89 26.90 -21.60 13.68
N SER A 90 27.66 -22.23 14.60
CA SER A 90 28.64 -21.53 15.43
C SER A 90 29.73 -20.84 14.61
N LYS A 91 30.24 -21.50 13.56
CA LYS A 91 31.23 -20.92 12.64
C LYS A 91 30.66 -19.71 11.91
N LEU A 92 29.42 -19.80 11.41
CA LEU A 92 28.78 -18.73 10.67
C LEU A 92 28.49 -17.50 11.55
N VAL A 93 27.95 -17.72 12.75
CA VAL A 93 27.69 -16.63 13.73
C VAL A 93 28.99 -15.92 14.11
N LYS A 94 30.08 -16.68 14.31
CA LYS A 94 31.41 -16.10 14.54
C LYS A 94 31.84 -15.20 13.37
N ASN A 95 31.71 -15.66 12.13
CA ASN A 95 32.06 -14.87 10.95
C ASN A 95 31.23 -13.58 10.83
N VAL A 96 29.92 -13.65 11.11
CA VAL A 96 29.04 -12.46 11.11
C VAL A 96 29.51 -11.45 12.15
N LYS A 97 29.81 -11.91 13.37
CA LYS A 97 30.29 -11.06 14.46
C LYS A 97 31.64 -10.41 14.12
N GLU A 98 32.58 -11.16 13.57
CA GLU A 98 33.87 -10.64 13.13
C GLU A 98 33.74 -9.60 12.01
N ALA A 99 32.86 -9.84 11.03
CA ALA A 99 32.57 -8.89 9.96
C ALA A 99 31.93 -7.60 10.47
N MET A 100 30.99 -7.69 11.41
CA MET A 100 30.39 -6.51 12.05
C MET A 100 31.40 -5.70 12.85
N ASN A 101 32.29 -6.35 13.59
CA ASN A 101 33.37 -5.67 14.31
C ASN A 101 34.32 -4.97 13.32
N ALA A 102 34.70 -5.63 12.22
CA ALA A 102 35.55 -5.02 11.19
C ALA A 102 34.88 -3.80 10.54
N LEU A 103 33.57 -3.87 10.24
CA LEU A 103 32.80 -2.72 9.76
C LEU A 103 32.78 -1.59 10.80
N TYR A 104 32.55 -1.90 12.07
CA TYR A 104 32.55 -0.91 13.13
C TYR A 104 33.90 -0.19 13.25
N GLU A 105 35.01 -0.93 13.23
CA GLU A 105 36.36 -0.35 13.28
C GLU A 105 36.63 0.54 12.07
N ASP A 106 36.23 0.14 10.86
CA ASP A 106 36.38 0.94 9.64
C ASP A 106 35.61 2.27 9.73
N TYR A 107 34.36 2.22 10.21
CA TYR A 107 33.55 3.42 10.45
C TYR A 107 34.16 4.31 11.55
N CYS A 108 34.69 3.72 12.62
CA CYS A 108 35.34 4.46 13.70
C CYS A 108 36.61 5.17 13.21
N VAL A 109 37.44 4.52 12.39
CA VAL A 109 38.64 5.11 11.79
C VAL A 109 38.28 6.25 10.82
N SER A 110 37.18 6.11 10.04
CA SER A 110 36.69 7.20 9.17
C SER A 110 36.24 8.45 9.95
N SER A 111 35.73 8.25 11.18
CA SER A 111 35.26 9.33 12.05
C SER A 111 36.37 10.00 12.88
N TYR A 112 37.57 9.40 12.95
CA TYR A 112 38.69 9.86 13.79
C TYR A 112 39.90 10.40 13.02
N GLY A 113 39.87 10.37 11.68
CA GLY A 113 40.92 10.93 10.81
C GLY A 113 41.13 12.46 10.91
N ASP A 114 40.29 13.17 11.67
CA ASP A 114 40.33 14.65 11.76
C ASP A 114 40.59 15.20 13.19
N ARG A 115 40.96 14.35 14.17
CA ARG A 115 41.32 14.82 15.52
C ARG A 115 42.42 14.00 16.17
N ASN A 116 43.68 14.34 15.90
CA ASN A 116 44.79 14.00 16.79
C ASN A 116 45.21 15.22 17.61
N LYS A 117 44.98 15.15 18.93
CA LYS A 117 45.87 15.55 20.04
C LYS A 117 45.08 15.64 21.34
N VAL A 118 45.30 14.71 22.27
CA VAL A 118 45.83 14.93 23.64
C VAL A 118 45.81 13.58 24.40
N GLU A 119 46.88 13.38 25.17
CA GLU A 119 47.37 12.17 25.82
C GLU A 119 46.60 11.65 27.04
N THR A 120 46.68 10.31 27.19
CA THR A 120 46.77 9.43 28.37
C THR A 120 46.43 9.90 29.79
N ALA A 121 45.69 9.06 30.52
CA ALA A 121 46.12 8.47 31.79
C ALA A 121 45.31 7.20 32.16
N SER A 122 45.97 6.28 32.86
CA SER A 122 45.65 4.87 33.08
C SER A 122 45.01 4.53 34.44
N SER A 123 44.68 3.23 34.57
CA SER A 123 44.50 2.40 35.79
C SER A 123 43.07 2.35 36.36
N SER A 124 42.54 1.21 36.85
CA SER A 124 42.98 -0.20 36.90
C SER A 124 41.83 -1.05 37.43
N ASP A 125 41.83 -2.34 37.05
CA ASP A 125 41.34 -3.55 37.71
C ASP A 125 40.29 -3.46 38.84
N ASP A 126 39.25 -4.30 38.73
CA ASP A 126 39.17 -5.47 39.64
C ASP A 126 38.26 -6.60 39.11
N LYS A 127 38.82 -7.82 39.17
CA LYS A 127 38.13 -9.12 39.08
C LYS A 127 37.45 -9.41 40.43
N ILE A 128 36.45 -10.31 40.46
CA ILE A 128 36.45 -11.49 41.35
C ILE A 128 35.23 -12.42 41.13
N GLN A 129 35.59 -13.68 40.85
CA GLN A 129 35.03 -15.00 41.24
C GLN A 129 33.58 -15.43 40.93
N MET A 130 33.51 -16.39 40.00
CA MET A 130 32.76 -17.64 40.20
C MET A 130 33.63 -18.67 40.95
N SER A 131 33.00 -19.54 41.73
CA SER A 131 33.55 -20.85 42.13
C SER A 131 32.44 -21.78 42.68
N PRO A 132 32.60 -23.12 42.54
CA PRO A 132 31.52 -24.06 42.21
C PRO A 132 31.24 -25.10 43.32
N LYS A 133 30.14 -25.86 43.22
CA LYS A 133 30.06 -27.19 43.85
C LYS A 133 29.34 -28.24 43.00
N HIS A 134 29.90 -29.44 43.12
CA HIS A 134 29.80 -30.67 42.35
C HIS A 134 28.64 -31.60 42.74
N LYS A 135 28.30 -32.50 41.78
CA LYS A 135 27.90 -33.94 41.92
C LYS A 135 26.51 -34.20 42.53
N LYS A 136 25.67 -35.13 42.03
CA LYS A 136 25.94 -36.51 41.57
C LYS A 136 24.73 -37.05 40.78
N ILE A 137 25.00 -37.94 39.82
CA ILE A 137 24.06 -38.82 39.10
C ILE A 137 24.11 -40.19 39.79
N GLU A 138 22.95 -40.80 40.07
CA GLU A 138 22.80 -42.26 40.16
C GLU A 138 21.47 -42.70 39.51
N ALA A 139 21.54 -43.84 38.83
CA ALA A 139 20.55 -44.43 37.95
C ALA A 139 19.82 -45.59 38.65
N TYR A 140 18.51 -45.75 38.40
CA TYR A 140 17.63 -46.94 38.51
C TYR A 140 16.23 -46.36 38.17
N GLU A 141 15.40 -46.80 37.22
CA GLU A 141 14.97 -48.14 36.84
C GLU A 141 14.47 -48.16 35.38
N VAL A 142 14.90 -49.16 34.60
CA VAL A 142 14.34 -49.54 33.30
C VAL A 142 13.89 -50.98 33.42
N VAL A 143 12.68 -51.26 33.92
CA VAL A 143 12.06 -52.62 33.84
C VAL A 143 10.52 -52.64 33.71
N LEU A 144 9.78 -51.54 33.80
CA LEU A 144 8.29 -51.59 33.82
C LEU A 144 7.60 -50.92 32.63
N ALA A 145 8.07 -51.18 31.41
CA ALA A 145 7.45 -50.65 30.19
C ALA A 145 7.52 -51.65 29.03
N LEU A 146 6.97 -52.87 29.17
CA LEU A 146 6.88 -53.82 28.05
C LEU A 146 5.68 -54.80 28.08
N LEU A 147 4.63 -54.56 28.87
CA LEU A 147 3.51 -55.52 28.99
C LEU A 147 2.08 -54.93 28.97
N SER A 148 1.84 -53.82 28.27
CA SER A 148 0.48 -53.28 28.06
C SER A 148 0.11 -52.95 26.62
N VAL A 149 0.98 -53.27 25.64
CA VAL A 149 0.77 -52.92 24.21
C VAL A 149 0.14 -54.05 23.39
N ILE A 150 -0.18 -55.21 23.97
CA ILE A 150 -0.79 -56.35 23.24
C ILE A 150 -2.06 -56.82 23.94
N LEU A 151 -3.04 -55.94 24.11
CA LEU A 151 -4.42 -56.34 24.33
C LEU A 151 -5.38 -55.17 24.12
N LEU A 152 -5.61 -54.74 22.87
CA LEU A 152 -6.82 -54.01 22.41
C LEU A 152 -6.79 -53.72 20.89
N LEU A 153 -6.27 -54.66 20.09
CA LEU A 153 -6.45 -54.68 18.63
C LEU A 153 -7.43 -55.80 18.29
N SER A 154 -8.73 -55.52 18.39
CA SER A 154 -9.84 -56.26 17.76
C SER A 154 -11.17 -55.58 18.09
N ILE A 155 -11.71 -54.77 17.17
CA ILE A 155 -13.12 -54.68 16.73
C ILE A 155 -13.18 -53.64 15.61
N ASN A 156 -13.81 -54.03 14.50
CA ASN A 156 -14.01 -53.25 13.28
C ASN A 156 -15.13 -52.19 13.40
N LEU A 157 -14.93 -51.08 12.67
CA LEU A 157 -15.91 -50.28 11.91
C LEU A 157 -17.22 -49.85 12.58
N VAL A 158 -17.31 -48.54 12.92
CA VAL A 158 -18.35 -47.62 12.42
C VAL A 158 -17.73 -46.21 12.32
N GLU A 159 -17.67 -45.66 11.12
CA GLU A 159 -17.41 -44.22 10.90
C GLU A 159 -18.56 -43.41 11.51
N CYS A 160 -18.26 -42.65 12.56
CA CYS A 160 -19.04 -41.48 12.91
C CYS A 160 -18.16 -40.25 12.64
N ARG A 161 -18.45 -39.53 11.55
CA ARG A 161 -17.86 -38.23 11.24
C ARG A 161 -18.02 -37.31 12.44
N THR A 162 -16.95 -37.11 13.20
CA THR A 162 -16.87 -35.99 14.13
C THR A 162 -16.19 -34.86 13.38
N VAL A 163 -17.00 -34.00 12.78
CA VAL A 163 -16.57 -32.69 12.30
C VAL A 163 -16.00 -31.95 13.51
N ARG A 164 -14.69 -31.67 13.53
CA ARG A 164 -14.11 -30.75 14.51
C ARG A 164 -14.64 -29.36 14.19
N VAL A 165 -15.68 -28.96 14.92
CA VAL A 165 -16.13 -27.58 15.06
C VAL A 165 -14.95 -26.78 15.62
N LEU A 166 -14.53 -25.75 14.89
CA LEU A 166 -13.59 -24.74 15.38
C LEU A 166 -14.30 -23.95 16.49
N GLU A 167 -13.95 -24.21 17.76
CA GLU A 167 -14.46 -23.41 18.88
C GLU A 167 -13.76 -22.04 18.95
N GLY A 168 -14.53 -21.02 18.58
CA GLY A 168 -14.16 -19.62 18.36
C GLY A 168 -13.28 -18.95 19.42
N GLY A 169 -12.43 -18.04 18.95
CA GLY A 169 -11.73 -17.04 19.77
C GLY A 169 -12.68 -15.93 20.22
N VAL A 170 -12.25 -15.13 21.20
CA VAL A 170 -12.94 -13.89 21.56
C VAL A 170 -12.26 -12.75 20.81
N PRO A 171 -12.96 -12.04 19.90
CA PRO A 171 -12.46 -10.82 19.28
C PRO A 171 -12.10 -9.81 20.37
N LYS A 172 -10.82 -9.52 20.52
CA LYS A 172 -10.31 -8.44 21.40
C LYS A 172 -9.71 -7.33 20.53
N GLY A 173 -10.40 -6.99 19.45
CA GLY A 173 -9.99 -5.92 18.53
C GLY A 173 -10.49 -4.55 18.96
N CYS A 174 -10.51 -3.60 18.02
CA CYS A 174 -10.74 -2.17 18.27
C CYS A 174 -12.12 -1.79 18.81
N ARG A 175 -13.05 -2.74 18.84
CA ARG A 175 -14.47 -2.50 19.12
C ARG A 175 -14.91 -3.33 20.31
N LYS A 176 -15.94 -2.85 21.01
CA LYS A 176 -16.50 -3.55 22.18
C LYS A 176 -17.06 -4.93 21.81
N HIS A 177 -17.62 -5.03 20.60
CA HIS A 177 -18.22 -6.25 20.08
C HIS A 177 -17.42 -6.76 18.88
N GLY A 178 -17.41 -8.06 18.67
CA GLY A 178 -16.87 -8.62 17.43
C GLY A 178 -17.32 -10.05 17.17
N ALA A 179 -17.18 -10.48 15.92
CA ALA A 179 -17.47 -11.84 15.49
C ALA A 179 -16.60 -12.24 14.29
N PHE A 180 -16.42 -13.53 14.07
CA PHE A 180 -15.76 -14.05 12.88
C PHE A 180 -16.77 -14.23 11.75
N LEU A 181 -16.33 -14.08 10.50
CA LEU A 181 -17.18 -14.35 9.34
C LEU A 181 -17.70 -15.80 9.31
N THR A 182 -16.93 -16.75 9.85
CA THR A 182 -17.32 -18.16 10.00
C THR A 182 -18.54 -18.35 10.90
N ASP A 183 -18.77 -17.45 11.86
CA ASP A 183 -19.93 -17.50 12.76
C ASP A 183 -21.25 -17.26 11.99
N PHE A 184 -21.15 -16.70 10.78
CA PHE A 184 -22.27 -16.43 9.88
C PHE A 184 -22.31 -17.37 8.67
N GLY A 185 -21.58 -18.50 8.75
CA GLY A 185 -21.53 -19.52 7.71
C GLY A 185 -20.58 -19.21 6.55
N GLY A 186 -19.63 -18.29 6.73
CA GLY A 186 -18.58 -18.06 5.75
C GLY A 186 -17.67 -19.27 5.57
N VAL A 187 -17.23 -19.51 4.33
CA VAL A 187 -16.33 -20.61 3.93
C VAL A 187 -15.14 -20.04 3.16
N GLY A 188 -13.93 -20.24 3.70
CA GLY A 188 -12.67 -19.68 3.19
C GLY A 188 -11.96 -20.54 2.12
N ASP A 189 -12.71 -21.20 1.22
CA ASP A 189 -12.20 -22.13 0.20
C ASP A 189 -11.85 -21.48 -1.16
N GLY A 190 -12.15 -20.19 -1.33
CA GLY A 190 -11.97 -19.42 -2.56
C GLY A 190 -12.98 -19.74 -3.66
N LYS A 191 -14.05 -20.48 -3.35
CA LYS A 191 -15.05 -20.94 -4.33
C LYS A 191 -16.48 -20.69 -3.87
N THR A 192 -16.75 -20.87 -2.59
CA THR A 192 -18.06 -20.64 -1.99
C THR A 192 -18.32 -19.14 -1.92
N SER A 193 -19.45 -18.68 -2.46
CA SER A 193 -19.86 -17.28 -2.33
C SER A 193 -20.21 -16.96 -0.88
N ASN A 194 -19.49 -16.00 -0.31
CA ASN A 194 -19.64 -15.50 1.06
C ASN A 194 -20.52 -14.26 1.15
N THR A 195 -21.12 -13.80 0.04
CA THR A 195 -21.93 -12.58 -0.03
C THR A 195 -23.05 -12.58 1.01
N LYS A 196 -23.73 -13.72 1.20
CA LYS A 196 -24.76 -13.87 2.23
C LYS A 196 -24.18 -13.84 3.65
N ALA A 197 -23.01 -14.43 3.87
CA ALA A 197 -22.34 -14.43 5.18
C ALA A 197 -21.94 -13.01 5.58
N PHE A 198 -21.31 -12.24 4.68
CA PHE A 198 -20.97 -10.83 4.91
C PHE A 198 -22.20 -9.99 5.24
N ARG A 199 -23.26 -10.07 4.42
CA ARG A 199 -24.50 -9.33 4.66
C ARG A 199 -25.15 -9.69 6.00
N SER A 200 -25.17 -10.98 6.35
CA SER A 200 -25.73 -11.45 7.63
C SER A 200 -24.90 -10.99 8.82
N ALA A 201 -23.57 -11.05 8.70
CA ALA A 201 -22.65 -10.58 9.73
C ALA A 201 -22.84 -9.10 10.01
N ILE A 202 -22.83 -8.27 8.98
CA ILE A 202 -22.94 -6.81 9.13
C ILE A 202 -24.33 -6.43 9.65
N ALA A 203 -25.41 -7.06 9.17
CA ALA A 203 -26.76 -6.81 9.68
C ALA A 203 -26.92 -7.21 11.16
N SER A 204 -26.20 -8.23 11.63
CA SER A 204 -26.21 -8.63 13.03
C SER A 204 -25.40 -7.64 13.89
N LEU A 205 -24.20 -7.30 13.43
CA LEU A 205 -23.24 -6.48 14.16
C LEU A 205 -23.61 -4.98 14.18
N SER A 206 -24.36 -4.48 13.20
CA SER A 206 -24.84 -3.09 13.16
C SER A 206 -25.68 -2.69 14.37
N LYS A 207 -26.30 -3.67 15.04
CA LYS A 207 -27.09 -3.45 16.28
C LYS A 207 -26.25 -2.91 17.43
N TYR A 208 -24.93 -3.05 17.36
CA TYR A 208 -23.98 -2.60 18.38
C TYR A 208 -23.39 -1.22 18.10
N ALA A 209 -23.82 -0.52 17.03
CA ALA A 209 -23.27 0.78 16.66
C ALA A 209 -23.33 1.81 17.82
N SER A 210 -24.41 1.83 18.60
CA SER A 210 -24.57 2.73 19.75
C SER A 210 -23.88 2.26 21.03
N ASP A 211 -23.31 1.04 21.05
CA ASP A 211 -22.66 0.45 22.21
C ASP A 211 -21.17 0.18 21.93
N GLY A 212 -20.45 1.21 21.47
CA GLY A 212 -19.02 1.13 21.18
C GLY A 212 -18.65 0.42 19.87
N GLY A 213 -19.64 0.10 19.04
CA GLY A 213 -19.42 -0.44 17.71
C GLY A 213 -19.04 -1.92 17.68
N ALA A 214 -18.87 -2.44 16.48
CA ALA A 214 -18.57 -3.84 16.24
C ALA A 214 -17.48 -4.08 15.20
N GLU A 215 -16.76 -5.18 15.35
CA GLU A 215 -15.74 -5.63 14.42
C GLU A 215 -16.14 -6.96 13.77
N LEU A 216 -16.01 -7.04 12.45
CA LEU A 216 -16.08 -8.30 11.70
C LEU A 216 -14.68 -8.74 11.30
N ILE A 217 -14.28 -9.91 11.79
CA ILE A 217 -12.98 -10.52 11.49
C ILE A 217 -13.14 -11.53 10.36
N VAL A 218 -12.39 -11.32 9.27
CA VAL A 218 -12.23 -12.29 8.19
C VAL A 218 -10.95 -13.07 8.46
N PRO A 219 -11.03 -14.35 8.89
CA PRO A 219 -9.85 -15.12 9.27
C PRO A 219 -8.99 -15.53 8.05
N PRO A 220 -7.79 -16.11 8.26
CA PRO A 220 -6.98 -16.62 7.17
C PRO A 220 -7.77 -17.58 6.26
N GLY A 221 -7.60 -17.46 4.95
CA GLY A 221 -8.39 -18.21 3.97
C GLY A 221 -8.73 -17.38 2.72
N LYS A 222 -9.40 -18.01 1.76
CA LYS A 222 -9.83 -17.35 0.51
C LYS A 222 -11.34 -17.15 0.50
N TRP A 223 -11.81 -15.92 0.43
CA TRP A 223 -13.21 -15.57 0.65
C TRP A 223 -13.79 -14.95 -0.61
N LEU A 224 -14.38 -15.77 -1.48
CA LEU A 224 -15.10 -15.27 -2.67
C LEU A 224 -16.37 -14.54 -2.22
N THR A 225 -16.60 -13.33 -2.72
CA THR A 225 -17.82 -12.56 -2.45
C THR A 225 -18.05 -11.50 -3.52
N GLY A 226 -19.31 -11.22 -3.84
CA GLY A 226 -19.74 -9.99 -4.47
C GLY A 226 -19.90 -8.86 -3.46
N SER A 227 -20.64 -7.83 -3.85
CA SER A 227 -20.74 -6.57 -3.10
C SER A 227 -21.49 -6.70 -1.76
N PHE A 228 -20.94 -6.08 -0.73
CA PHE A 228 -21.56 -5.94 0.59
C PHE A 228 -21.36 -4.53 1.18
N ASN A 229 -22.31 -4.14 2.04
CA ASN A 229 -22.37 -2.78 2.59
C ASN A 229 -21.93 -2.76 4.05
N LEU A 230 -21.02 -1.84 4.40
CA LEU A 230 -20.62 -1.54 5.77
C LEU A 230 -21.67 -0.70 6.51
N THR A 231 -21.46 -0.52 7.82
CA THR A 231 -22.31 0.27 8.73
C THR A 231 -21.45 1.19 9.61
N SER A 232 -22.07 2.09 10.37
CA SER A 232 -21.36 3.04 11.25
C SER A 232 -20.79 2.37 12.50
N SER A 233 -19.75 2.97 13.08
CA SER A 233 -19.04 2.45 14.26
C SER A 233 -18.59 1.01 14.04
N PHE A 234 -17.98 0.76 12.89
CA PHE A 234 -17.69 -0.58 12.41
C PHE A 234 -16.22 -0.73 12.02
N THR A 235 -15.67 -1.91 12.28
CA THR A 235 -14.35 -2.31 11.81
C THR A 235 -14.48 -3.57 10.96
N LEU A 236 -14.06 -3.51 9.70
CA LEU A 236 -13.79 -4.69 8.89
C LEU A 236 -12.31 -5.01 9.03
N TYR A 237 -12.00 -6.13 9.68
CA TYR A 237 -10.62 -6.58 9.91
C TYR A 237 -10.34 -7.84 9.10
N LEU A 238 -9.39 -7.76 8.16
CA LEU A 238 -8.92 -8.91 7.39
C LEU A 238 -7.65 -9.44 8.04
N ASP A 239 -7.70 -10.64 8.59
CA ASP A 239 -6.55 -11.21 9.28
C ASP A 239 -5.39 -11.51 8.32
N LYS A 240 -4.20 -11.67 8.87
CA LYS A 240 -3.02 -12.07 8.10
C LYS A 240 -3.35 -13.32 7.27
N ASP A 241 -2.96 -13.31 6.00
CA ASP A 241 -3.20 -14.40 5.03
C ASP A 241 -4.69 -14.61 4.65
N ALA A 242 -5.59 -13.70 5.04
CA ALA A 242 -6.91 -13.59 4.43
C ALA A 242 -6.80 -13.00 3.01
N VAL A 243 -7.53 -13.60 2.07
CA VAL A 243 -7.67 -13.12 0.69
C VAL A 243 -9.15 -12.96 0.39
N LEU A 244 -9.62 -11.72 0.31
CA LEU A 244 -10.95 -11.41 -0.20
C LEU A 244 -10.90 -11.44 -1.73
N ILE A 245 -11.79 -12.19 -2.38
CA ILE A 245 -11.81 -12.37 -3.83
C ILE A 245 -13.14 -11.83 -4.36
N ALA A 246 -13.10 -10.85 -5.26
CA ALA A 246 -14.29 -10.26 -5.86
C ALA A 246 -14.94 -11.23 -6.85
N SER A 247 -16.25 -11.46 -6.73
CA SER A 247 -16.98 -12.34 -7.64
C SER A 247 -17.04 -11.79 -9.07
N GLU A 248 -16.80 -12.64 -10.06
CA GLU A 248 -17.03 -12.33 -11.49
C GLU A 248 -18.52 -12.49 -11.89
N ASP A 249 -19.37 -13.00 -11.00
CA ASP A 249 -20.82 -13.07 -11.23
C ASP A 249 -21.47 -11.70 -11.04
N GLU A 250 -21.76 -11.02 -12.16
CA GLU A 250 -22.40 -9.69 -12.18
C GLU A 250 -23.72 -9.62 -11.38
N SER A 251 -24.42 -10.74 -11.18
CA SER A 251 -25.66 -10.75 -10.39
C SER A 251 -25.44 -10.51 -8.88
N GLU A 252 -24.20 -10.69 -8.40
CA GLU A 252 -23.83 -10.38 -7.01
C GLU A 252 -23.49 -8.89 -6.78
N TRP A 253 -23.56 -8.07 -7.82
CA TRP A 253 -23.24 -6.64 -7.79
C TRP A 253 -24.52 -5.81 -7.97
N PRO A 254 -25.06 -5.22 -6.89
CA PRO A 254 -26.23 -4.34 -7.00
C PRO A 254 -25.98 -3.18 -7.95
N VAL A 255 -27.00 -2.79 -8.70
CA VAL A 255 -26.94 -1.63 -9.59
C VAL A 255 -27.37 -0.37 -8.84
N LEU A 256 -26.52 0.65 -8.89
CA LEU A 256 -26.74 1.97 -8.30
C LEU A 256 -26.94 3.02 -9.41
N PRO A 257 -27.63 4.13 -9.12
CA PRO A 257 -27.65 5.27 -10.03
C PRO A 257 -26.24 5.85 -10.23
N PRO A 258 -26.02 6.61 -11.32
CA PRO A 258 -24.82 7.44 -11.46
C PRO A 258 -24.57 8.32 -10.24
N LEU A 259 -23.32 8.69 -10.03
CA LEU A 259 -22.96 9.65 -8.99
C LEU A 259 -23.66 10.99 -9.26
N PRO A 260 -24.27 11.63 -8.24
CA PRO A 260 -25.03 12.86 -8.43
C PRO A 260 -24.18 14.01 -8.97
N SER A 261 -22.88 14.05 -8.65
CA SER A 261 -21.93 15.04 -9.17
C SER A 261 -21.38 14.73 -10.57
N TYR A 262 -21.79 13.61 -11.20
CA TYR A 262 -21.30 13.18 -12.52
C TYR A 262 -22.39 13.15 -13.60
N GLY A 263 -23.65 13.01 -13.21
CA GLY A 263 -24.81 12.99 -14.11
C GLY A 263 -25.00 11.70 -14.90
N LYS A 264 -23.92 11.01 -15.28
CA LYS A 264 -23.94 9.70 -15.94
C LYS A 264 -22.83 8.76 -15.45
N GLY A 265 -22.89 7.50 -15.85
CA GLY A 265 -21.84 6.52 -15.60
C GLY A 265 -20.52 6.85 -16.33
N ARG A 266 -19.41 6.34 -15.77
CA ARG A 266 -18.04 6.57 -16.28
C ARG A 266 -17.70 5.70 -17.48
N ASP A 267 -18.02 4.41 -17.42
CA ASP A 267 -17.73 3.49 -18.53
C ASP A 267 -18.90 3.40 -19.51
N ALA A 268 -20.12 3.65 -19.05
CA ALA A 268 -21.35 3.50 -19.81
C ALA A 268 -22.41 4.52 -19.38
N PRO A 269 -23.37 4.90 -20.25
CA PRO A 269 -24.32 5.97 -19.97
C PRO A 269 -25.35 5.63 -18.88
N ALA A 270 -25.57 4.35 -18.56
CA ALA A 270 -26.51 3.95 -17.52
C ALA A 270 -25.90 4.09 -16.11
N GLY A 271 -26.44 3.34 -15.15
CA GLY A 271 -25.95 3.32 -13.78
C GLY A 271 -24.56 2.69 -13.62
N ARG A 272 -24.29 2.25 -12.39
CA ARG A 272 -23.01 1.66 -12.00
C ARG A 272 -23.23 0.43 -11.14
N TYR A 273 -22.32 -0.52 -11.20
CA TYR A 273 -22.26 -1.56 -10.17
C TYR A 273 -21.82 -0.94 -8.84
N ALA A 274 -22.40 -1.41 -7.73
CA ALA A 274 -21.91 -1.09 -6.39
C ALA A 274 -20.49 -1.62 -6.22
N SER A 275 -19.68 -1.00 -5.38
CA SER A 275 -18.30 -1.44 -5.13
C SER A 275 -18.25 -2.71 -4.29
N LEU A 276 -17.12 -3.43 -4.30
CA LEU A 276 -16.97 -4.69 -3.57
C LEU A 276 -17.22 -4.47 -2.08
N ILE A 277 -16.50 -3.50 -1.51
CA ILE A 277 -16.73 -2.97 -0.18
C ILE A 277 -17.38 -1.60 -0.34
N PHE A 278 -18.66 -1.52 -0.04
CA PHE A 278 -19.45 -0.30 -0.19
C PHE A 278 -19.93 0.23 1.16
N GLY A 279 -20.15 1.54 1.26
CA GLY A 279 -20.76 2.17 2.42
C GLY A 279 -21.30 3.55 2.08
N THR A 280 -22.40 3.96 2.69
CA THR A 280 -22.93 5.32 2.50
C THR A 280 -23.57 5.85 3.78
N ASN A 281 -23.44 7.15 4.04
CA ASN A 281 -23.96 7.81 5.25
C ASN A 281 -23.41 7.18 6.54
N LEU A 282 -22.11 6.89 6.56
CA LEU A 282 -21.46 6.20 7.67
C LEU A 282 -20.70 7.20 8.56
N THR A 283 -20.55 6.85 9.81
CA THR A 283 -19.64 7.54 10.73
C THR A 283 -18.78 6.52 11.43
N ASP A 284 -17.49 6.79 11.56
CA ASP A 284 -16.54 5.93 12.27
C ASP A 284 -16.43 4.52 11.65
N VAL A 285 -15.77 4.45 10.49
CA VAL A 285 -15.56 3.22 9.72
C VAL A 285 -14.07 2.94 9.60
N VAL A 286 -13.67 1.71 9.94
CA VAL A 286 -12.30 1.25 9.80
C VAL A 286 -12.26 0.02 8.90
N ILE A 287 -11.42 0.05 7.86
CA ILE A 287 -11.12 -1.10 7.00
C ILE A 287 -9.63 -1.36 7.11
N THR A 288 -9.26 -2.47 7.73
CA THR A 288 -7.85 -2.76 8.01
C THR A 288 -7.56 -4.25 8.08
N GLY A 289 -6.31 -4.62 8.30
CA GLY A 289 -5.91 -6.00 8.42
C GLY A 289 -4.44 -6.22 8.72
N GLY A 290 -4.06 -7.49 8.76
CA GLY A 290 -2.66 -7.96 8.89
C GLY A 290 -1.89 -7.89 7.58
N ASN A 291 -2.01 -6.78 6.83
CA ASN A 291 -1.60 -6.67 5.42
C ASN A 291 -2.24 -7.74 4.53
N ALA A 292 -3.52 -8.01 4.77
CA ALA A 292 -4.31 -8.98 4.02
C ALA A 292 -4.61 -8.49 2.60
N THR A 293 -5.00 -9.43 1.73
CA THR A 293 -5.21 -9.16 0.30
C THR A 293 -6.68 -8.98 -0.02
N ILE A 294 -7.00 -7.99 -0.84
CA ILE A 294 -8.29 -7.85 -1.53
C ILE A 294 -8.00 -7.90 -3.03
N ASP A 295 -8.41 -8.98 -3.69
CA ASP A 295 -8.25 -9.19 -5.13
C ASP A 295 -9.57 -8.91 -5.86
N GLY A 296 -9.55 -7.88 -6.70
CA GLY A 296 -10.70 -7.42 -7.47
C GLY A 296 -11.04 -8.27 -8.70
N GLN A 297 -10.20 -9.25 -9.06
CA GLN A 297 -10.36 -10.08 -10.28
C GLN A 297 -10.63 -9.24 -11.54
N GLY A 298 -9.95 -8.10 -11.68
CA GLY A 298 -10.28 -7.08 -12.67
C GLY A 298 -10.20 -7.49 -14.13
N ALA A 299 -9.47 -8.57 -14.47
CA ALA A 299 -9.29 -9.03 -15.85
C ALA A 299 -10.61 -9.21 -16.62
N TYR A 300 -11.61 -9.82 -15.97
CA TYR A 300 -12.96 -9.97 -16.52
C TYR A 300 -13.56 -8.62 -16.96
N TRP A 301 -13.44 -7.61 -16.10
CA TRP A 301 -14.01 -6.28 -16.30
C TRP A 301 -13.22 -5.48 -17.33
N TRP A 302 -11.89 -5.58 -17.33
CA TRP A 302 -11.02 -4.90 -18.28
C TRP A 302 -11.22 -5.39 -19.70
N ASP A 303 -11.42 -6.69 -19.90
CA ASP A 303 -11.71 -7.27 -21.21
C ASP A 303 -13.02 -6.74 -21.77
N LYS A 304 -14.09 -6.67 -20.95
CA LYS A 304 -15.37 -6.09 -21.37
C LYS A 304 -15.26 -4.60 -21.66
N PHE A 305 -14.48 -3.85 -20.87
CA PHE A 305 -14.21 -2.44 -21.14
C PHE A 305 -13.51 -2.24 -22.49
N LYS A 306 -12.42 -2.98 -22.74
CA LYS A 306 -11.65 -2.91 -24.00
C LYS A 306 -12.50 -3.29 -25.22
N LYS A 307 -13.43 -4.23 -25.06
CA LYS A 307 -14.38 -4.66 -26.11
C LYS A 307 -15.62 -3.78 -26.22
N GLN A 308 -15.79 -2.77 -25.35
CA GLN A 308 -16.97 -1.90 -25.30
C GLN A 308 -18.29 -2.65 -25.04
N GLU A 309 -18.24 -3.70 -24.22
CA GLU A 309 -19.37 -4.59 -23.90
C GLU A 309 -20.09 -4.20 -22.60
N LEU A 310 -19.74 -3.06 -22.01
CA LEU A 310 -20.29 -2.59 -20.74
C LEU A 310 -21.53 -1.72 -20.97
N ASN A 311 -22.64 -2.08 -20.29
CA ASN A 311 -23.84 -1.25 -20.21
C ASN A 311 -23.91 -0.41 -18.93
N LEU A 312 -23.13 -0.77 -17.92
CA LEU A 312 -23.03 -0.12 -16.62
C LEU A 312 -21.57 0.23 -16.35
N THR A 313 -21.33 1.23 -15.49
CA THR A 313 -19.98 1.49 -14.98
C THR A 313 -19.49 0.32 -14.12
N ARG A 314 -18.24 -0.10 -14.34
CA ARG A 314 -17.58 -1.16 -13.56
C ARG A 314 -17.59 -0.82 -12.07
N PRO A 315 -17.62 -1.84 -11.19
CA PRO A 315 -17.51 -1.61 -9.76
C PRO A 315 -16.11 -1.09 -9.38
N TYR A 316 -16.00 -0.45 -8.22
CA TYR A 316 -14.71 -0.15 -7.59
C TYR A 316 -14.41 -1.17 -6.48
N LEU A 317 -13.18 -1.17 -5.98
CA LEU A 317 -12.81 -2.09 -4.90
C LEU A 317 -13.39 -1.62 -3.55
N ILE A 318 -13.12 -0.37 -3.18
CA ILE A 318 -13.61 0.24 -1.94
C ILE A 318 -14.25 1.59 -2.27
N GLU A 319 -15.52 1.77 -1.93
CA GLU A 319 -16.20 3.06 -2.06
C GLU A 319 -17.01 3.39 -0.81
N ILE A 320 -16.69 4.54 -0.21
CA ILE A 320 -17.36 5.05 0.98
C ILE A 320 -17.91 6.44 0.65
N MET A 321 -19.24 6.55 0.65
CA MET A 321 -19.96 7.75 0.24
C MET A 321 -20.53 8.52 1.43
N PHE A 322 -20.62 9.84 1.37
CA PHE A 322 -21.37 10.65 2.35
C PHE A 322 -21.01 10.34 3.81
N SER A 323 -19.74 10.07 4.11
CA SER A 323 -19.34 9.51 5.39
C SER A 323 -18.31 10.37 6.12
N ASP A 324 -18.21 10.17 7.42
CA ASP A 324 -17.28 10.88 8.30
C ASP A 324 -16.42 9.90 9.10
N GLN A 325 -15.16 10.27 9.37
CA GLN A 325 -14.22 9.45 10.14
C GLN A 325 -14.00 8.06 9.50
N VAL A 326 -13.39 8.07 8.31
CA VAL A 326 -13.09 6.86 7.53
C VAL A 326 -11.60 6.58 7.61
N GLN A 327 -11.22 5.35 7.98
CA GLN A 327 -9.83 4.92 8.02
C GLN A 327 -9.66 3.63 7.20
N ILE A 328 -8.75 3.65 6.23
CA ILE A 328 -8.41 2.51 5.37
C ILE A 328 -6.91 2.29 5.42
N PHE A 329 -6.44 1.22 6.05
CA PHE A 329 -5.00 1.05 6.25
C PHE A 329 -4.51 -0.39 6.40
N ASN A 330 -3.23 -0.62 6.09
CA ASN A 330 -2.54 -1.92 6.18
C ASN A 330 -3.20 -3.04 5.37
N LEU A 331 -3.38 -2.81 4.06
CA LEU A 331 -3.99 -3.76 3.12
C LEU A 331 -3.20 -3.82 1.82
N THR A 332 -3.26 -4.98 1.17
CA THR A 332 -2.81 -5.17 -0.21
C THR A 332 -4.02 -5.24 -1.13
N LEU A 333 -4.12 -4.35 -2.12
CA LEU A 333 -5.19 -4.28 -3.09
C LEU A 333 -4.68 -4.73 -4.45
N LEU A 334 -5.30 -5.76 -5.02
CA LEU A 334 -4.90 -6.33 -6.31
C LEU A 334 -6.01 -6.18 -7.34
N ASN A 335 -5.64 -5.91 -8.59
CA ASN A 335 -6.48 -6.10 -9.77
C ASN A 335 -7.91 -5.52 -9.63
N SER A 336 -8.05 -4.28 -9.19
CA SER A 336 -9.40 -3.68 -9.12
C SER A 336 -10.08 -3.66 -10.51
N PRO A 337 -11.40 -3.93 -10.59
CA PRO A 337 -12.17 -3.81 -11.83
C PRO A 337 -12.04 -2.44 -12.51
N SER A 338 -11.93 -1.39 -11.70
CA SER A 338 -11.63 -0.01 -12.08
C SER A 338 -10.90 0.66 -10.90
N TRP A 339 -11.38 1.76 -10.33
CA TRP A 339 -10.71 2.47 -9.23
C TRP A 339 -10.55 1.59 -7.98
N ASN A 340 -9.45 1.75 -7.24
CA ASN A 340 -9.18 0.95 -6.04
C ASN A 340 -9.88 1.55 -4.81
N VAL A 341 -9.54 2.77 -4.41
CA VAL A 341 -10.06 3.41 -3.19
C VAL A 341 -10.76 4.72 -3.56
N HIS A 342 -12.07 4.79 -3.33
CA HIS A 342 -12.93 5.93 -3.71
C HIS A 342 -13.77 6.44 -2.53
N PRO A 343 -13.17 7.19 -1.59
CA PRO A 343 -13.95 8.01 -0.67
C PRO A 343 -14.57 9.18 -1.45
N ILE A 344 -15.89 9.33 -1.36
CA ILE A 344 -16.62 10.37 -2.07
C ILE A 344 -17.62 11.09 -1.16
N TYR A 345 -17.73 12.41 -1.28
CA TYR A 345 -18.62 13.24 -0.45
C TYR A 345 -18.35 13.09 1.06
N SER A 346 -17.11 12.80 1.43
CA SER A 346 -16.76 12.33 2.78
C SER A 346 -15.80 13.28 3.49
N SER A 347 -15.77 13.23 4.82
CA SER A 347 -14.89 14.04 5.66
C SER A 347 -14.04 13.20 6.60
N ASN A 348 -12.89 13.74 7.01
CA ASN A 348 -11.99 13.10 7.98
C ASN A 348 -11.57 11.70 7.51
N VAL A 349 -10.88 11.65 6.38
CA VAL A 349 -10.51 10.41 5.70
C VAL A 349 -9.02 10.16 5.84
N ILE A 350 -8.64 8.97 6.32
CA ILE A 350 -7.25 8.51 6.39
C ILE A 350 -7.10 7.28 5.50
N VAL A 351 -6.13 7.33 4.60
CA VAL A 351 -5.66 6.18 3.83
C VAL A 351 -4.16 6.00 4.08
N GLN A 352 -3.74 4.87 4.63
CA GLN A 352 -2.34 4.71 5.05
C GLN A 352 -1.80 3.28 4.85
N GLY A 353 -0.55 3.15 4.43
CA GLY A 353 0.10 1.83 4.43
C GLY A 353 -0.51 0.85 3.42
N LEU A 354 -1.00 1.34 2.28
CA LEU A 354 -1.58 0.48 1.25
C LEU A 354 -0.50 0.03 0.26
N THR A 355 -0.60 -1.23 -0.15
CA THR A 355 0.09 -1.76 -1.34
C THR A 355 -0.94 -1.99 -2.43
N ILE A 356 -0.95 -1.16 -3.47
CA ILE A 356 -1.91 -1.26 -4.58
C ILE A 356 -1.17 -1.75 -5.82
N LEU A 357 -1.63 -2.87 -6.40
CA LEU A 357 -1.00 -3.49 -7.56
C LEU A 357 -2.06 -3.83 -8.62
N ALA A 358 -1.99 -3.13 -9.75
CA ALA A 358 -2.68 -3.51 -10.97
C ALA A 358 -1.65 -3.61 -12.13
N PRO A 359 -1.89 -4.45 -13.15
CA PRO A 359 -1.11 -4.42 -14.37
C PRO A 359 -1.10 -3.01 -14.97
N VAL A 360 0.06 -2.55 -15.45
CA VAL A 360 0.21 -1.17 -15.96
C VAL A 360 -0.60 -0.89 -17.24
N ASP A 361 -1.14 -1.91 -17.90
CA ASP A 361 -2.02 -1.83 -19.07
C ASP A 361 -3.51 -2.04 -18.72
N SER A 362 -3.84 -2.05 -17.43
CA SER A 362 -5.22 -2.16 -16.94
C SER A 362 -5.95 -0.80 -17.02
N PRO A 363 -7.15 -0.75 -17.62
CA PRO A 363 -7.85 0.52 -17.85
C PRO A 363 -8.49 1.06 -16.56
N ASN A 364 -8.18 2.32 -16.23
CA ASN A 364 -8.82 3.10 -15.16
C ASN A 364 -8.71 2.43 -13.80
N THR A 365 -7.52 1.93 -13.47
CA THR A 365 -7.19 1.30 -12.18
C THR A 365 -6.54 2.29 -11.22
N ASP A 366 -7.04 3.53 -11.20
CA ASP A 366 -6.58 4.61 -10.34
C ASP A 366 -6.43 4.11 -8.88
N GLY A 367 -5.37 4.53 -8.20
CA GLY A 367 -5.07 4.07 -6.84
C GLY A 367 -6.04 4.66 -5.81
N ILE A 368 -5.81 5.91 -5.41
CA ILE A 368 -6.62 6.56 -4.35
C ILE A 368 -7.31 7.81 -4.91
N ASN A 369 -8.63 7.86 -4.77
CA ASN A 369 -9.50 8.82 -5.44
C ASN A 369 -10.35 9.61 -4.43
N PRO A 370 -9.80 10.58 -3.69
CA PRO A 370 -10.63 11.49 -2.92
C PRO A 370 -11.45 12.37 -3.87
N ASP A 371 -12.77 12.16 -3.85
CA ASP A 371 -13.72 12.89 -4.68
C ASP A 371 -14.69 13.69 -3.80
N SER A 372 -14.73 15.01 -3.98
CA SER A 372 -15.56 15.91 -3.18
C SER A 372 -15.39 15.68 -1.66
N CYS A 373 -14.15 15.47 -1.22
CA CYS A 373 -13.80 15.11 0.17
C CYS A 373 -13.18 16.27 0.96
N SER A 374 -13.30 16.27 2.29
CA SER A 374 -12.65 17.28 3.13
C SER A 374 -11.81 16.68 4.25
N ASN A 375 -10.67 17.32 4.55
CA ASN A 375 -9.76 16.91 5.63
C ASN A 375 -9.28 15.45 5.44
N VAL A 376 -8.42 15.26 4.43
CA VAL A 376 -7.97 13.94 3.94
C VAL A 376 -6.47 13.78 4.17
N ARG A 377 -6.04 12.58 4.60
CA ARG A 377 -4.64 12.21 4.78
C ARG A 377 -4.32 10.92 4.04
N ILE A 378 -3.35 10.94 3.14
CA ILE A 378 -2.92 9.80 2.32
C ILE A 378 -1.42 9.57 2.50
N GLU A 379 -1.02 8.43 3.08
CA GLU A 379 0.37 8.22 3.50
C GLU A 379 0.92 6.81 3.30
N ASP A 380 2.25 6.72 3.25
CA ASP A 380 3.00 5.47 3.41
C ASP A 380 2.57 4.37 2.42
N SER A 381 2.20 4.75 1.21
CA SER A 381 1.58 3.82 0.25
C SER A 381 2.47 3.59 -0.97
N TYR A 382 2.45 2.34 -1.44
CA TYR A 382 3.13 1.88 -2.65
C TYR A 382 2.08 1.53 -3.70
N ILE A 383 2.14 2.19 -4.86
CA ILE A 383 1.07 2.13 -5.86
C ILE A 383 1.67 1.83 -7.24
N VAL A 384 1.24 0.70 -7.82
CA VAL A 384 1.42 0.36 -9.23
C VAL A 384 0.04 0.36 -9.87
N SER A 385 -0.18 1.25 -10.83
CA SER A 385 -1.48 1.46 -11.45
C SER A 385 -1.35 1.51 -12.98
N GLY A 386 -2.42 1.12 -13.67
CA GLY A 386 -2.57 1.38 -15.10
C GLY A 386 -3.12 2.78 -15.41
N ASP A 387 -3.48 3.56 -14.39
CA ASP A 387 -3.90 4.95 -14.50
C ASP A 387 -3.28 5.77 -13.35
N ASP A 388 -3.89 6.88 -12.92
CA ASP A 388 -3.33 7.77 -11.90
C ASP A 388 -3.09 7.06 -10.54
N CYS A 389 -1.92 7.23 -9.92
CA CYS A 389 -1.68 6.65 -8.59
C CYS A 389 -2.57 7.30 -7.51
N ILE A 390 -2.68 8.63 -7.53
CA ILE A 390 -3.64 9.39 -6.72
C ILE A 390 -4.38 10.34 -7.64
N ALA A 391 -5.71 10.31 -7.66
CA ALA A 391 -6.54 11.20 -8.48
C ALA A 391 -7.53 11.97 -7.61
N ILE A 392 -7.26 13.26 -7.41
CA ILE A 392 -8.13 14.16 -6.66
C ILE A 392 -9.22 14.68 -7.60
N LYS A 393 -10.48 14.51 -7.21
CA LYS A 393 -11.66 14.83 -8.03
C LYS A 393 -12.71 15.60 -7.22
N SER A 394 -13.71 16.15 -7.89
CA SER A 394 -14.85 16.84 -7.28
C SER A 394 -16.05 16.96 -8.22
N GLY A 395 -16.36 15.90 -8.98
CA GLY A 395 -17.49 15.91 -9.92
C GLY A 395 -17.20 16.54 -11.29
N TRP A 396 -18.18 16.43 -12.19
CA TRP A 396 -18.01 16.61 -13.63
C TRP A 396 -19.00 17.63 -14.22
N ASP A 397 -18.44 18.67 -14.84
CA ASP A 397 -19.11 19.78 -15.51
C ASP A 397 -20.31 20.35 -14.72
N GLN A 398 -21.45 20.57 -15.37
CA GLN A 398 -22.64 21.16 -14.76
C GLN A 398 -23.16 20.36 -13.56
N TYR A 399 -22.90 19.05 -13.48
CA TYR A 399 -23.31 18.23 -12.35
C TYR A 399 -22.42 18.48 -11.14
N GLY A 400 -21.10 18.54 -11.34
CA GLY A 400 -20.15 18.90 -10.29
C GLY A 400 -20.36 20.34 -9.81
N ILE A 401 -20.56 21.28 -10.74
CA ILE A 401 -20.86 22.69 -10.43
C ILE A 401 -22.13 22.80 -9.59
N LYS A 402 -23.21 22.12 -10.01
CA LYS A 402 -24.48 22.12 -9.28
C LYS A 402 -24.39 21.45 -7.92
N PHE A 403 -23.60 20.38 -7.81
CA PHE A 403 -23.38 19.68 -6.55
C PHE A 403 -22.56 20.55 -5.57
N GLY A 404 -21.57 21.30 -6.08
CA GLY A 404 -20.92 22.39 -5.37
C GLY A 404 -20.09 21.97 -4.16
N MET A 405 -19.53 20.75 -4.18
CA MET A 405 -18.72 20.21 -3.09
C MET A 405 -17.27 20.03 -3.54
N PRO A 406 -16.32 20.84 -3.06
CA PRO A 406 -14.92 20.71 -3.43
C PRO A 406 -14.24 19.53 -2.73
N THR A 407 -13.11 19.08 -3.28
CA THR A 407 -12.12 18.37 -2.47
C THR A 407 -11.14 19.35 -1.87
N GLN A 408 -11.00 19.35 -0.54
CA GLN A 408 -10.16 20.33 0.15
C GLN A 408 -9.47 19.83 1.41
N HIS A 409 -8.35 20.48 1.76
CA HIS A 409 -7.51 20.13 2.91
C HIS A 409 -7.01 18.68 2.81
N VAL A 410 -6.15 18.44 1.82
CA VAL A 410 -5.61 17.11 1.53
C VAL A 410 -4.11 17.11 1.83
N ASN A 411 -3.66 16.23 2.72
CA ASN A 411 -2.25 15.94 2.95
C ASN A 411 -1.87 14.61 2.28
N ILE A 412 -0.81 14.61 1.47
CA ILE A 412 -0.26 13.44 0.79
C ILE A 412 1.22 13.35 1.13
N ARG A 413 1.69 12.27 1.75
CA ARG A 413 3.12 12.13 2.00
C ARG A 413 3.67 10.71 1.96
N ARG A 414 4.95 10.59 1.61
CA ARG A 414 5.67 9.30 1.57
C ARG A 414 4.96 8.29 0.66
N ILE A 415 4.79 8.68 -0.60
CA ILE A 415 4.16 7.86 -1.64
C ILE A 415 5.22 7.37 -2.61
N THR A 416 5.15 6.09 -2.98
CA THR A 416 5.87 5.54 -4.13
C THR A 416 4.89 5.17 -5.22
N CYS A 417 5.09 5.71 -6.42
CA CYS A 417 4.20 5.50 -7.57
C CYS A 417 4.93 4.94 -8.79
N ILE A 418 4.29 4.01 -9.48
CA ILE A 418 4.62 3.54 -10.82
C ILE A 418 3.35 3.55 -11.67
N SER A 419 3.28 4.47 -12.65
CA SER A 419 2.17 4.59 -13.60
C SER A 419 2.67 5.05 -14.97
N PRO A 420 3.13 4.12 -15.83
CA PRO A 420 3.86 4.45 -17.08
C PRO A 420 3.08 5.34 -18.04
N ASP A 421 1.75 5.25 -18.02
CA ASP A 421 0.85 5.94 -18.95
C ASP A 421 -0.04 7.00 -18.25
N SER A 422 0.20 7.33 -16.98
CA SER A 422 -0.59 8.33 -16.25
C SER A 422 0.20 9.10 -15.17
N ALA A 423 -0.47 9.69 -14.18
CA ALA A 423 0.16 10.61 -13.22
C ALA A 423 0.47 9.99 -11.85
N THR A 424 1.49 10.54 -11.18
CA THR A 424 1.71 10.31 -9.74
C THR A 424 0.59 10.90 -8.91
N ILE A 425 0.28 12.18 -9.13
CA ILE A 425 -0.87 12.85 -8.51
C ILE A 425 -1.59 13.60 -9.62
N ALA A 426 -2.81 13.22 -9.93
CA ALA A 426 -3.70 13.94 -10.83
C ALA A 426 -4.67 14.82 -10.05
N LEU A 427 -4.82 16.05 -10.52
CA LEU A 427 -5.87 16.98 -10.11
C LEU A 427 -6.85 17.08 -11.28
N GLY A 428 -8.02 16.44 -11.15
CA GLY A 428 -9.03 16.30 -12.19
C GLY A 428 -8.95 14.97 -12.98
N SER A 429 -9.58 14.87 -14.17
CA SER A 429 -10.21 15.97 -14.89
C SER A 429 -11.55 16.41 -14.33
N GLU A 430 -12.19 15.58 -13.52
CA GLU A 430 -13.48 15.85 -12.88
C GLU A 430 -13.24 16.73 -11.65
N MET A 431 -13.12 18.04 -11.84
CA MET A 431 -12.78 19.02 -10.78
C MET A 431 -13.84 20.12 -10.60
N SER A 432 -15.07 19.84 -11.04
CA SER A 432 -16.12 20.86 -11.22
C SER A 432 -16.78 21.36 -9.94
N GLY A 433 -16.56 20.68 -8.81
CA GLY A 433 -16.88 21.18 -7.46
C GLY A 433 -15.73 22.00 -6.85
N GLY A 434 -14.55 21.98 -7.46
CA GLY A 434 -13.34 22.64 -6.99
C GLY A 434 -12.34 21.70 -6.30
N ILE A 435 -11.06 22.04 -6.37
CA ILE A 435 -9.97 21.37 -5.64
C ILE A 435 -9.11 22.46 -4.99
N GLN A 436 -8.91 22.40 -3.67
CA GLN A 436 -8.15 23.43 -2.94
C GLN A 436 -7.33 22.88 -1.77
N ASP A 437 -6.19 23.51 -1.48
CA ASP A 437 -5.35 23.19 -0.31
C ASP A 437 -4.91 21.72 -0.31
N VAL A 438 -4.16 21.38 -1.35
CA VAL A 438 -3.53 20.06 -1.50
C VAL A 438 -2.05 20.22 -1.22
N ARG A 439 -1.57 19.53 -0.18
CA ARG A 439 -0.19 19.55 0.29
C ARG A 439 0.40 18.17 0.06
N ALA A 440 1.40 18.08 -0.82
CA ALA A 440 2.08 16.84 -1.15
C ALA A 440 3.56 16.94 -0.80
N GLU A 441 4.10 16.00 -0.02
CA GLU A 441 5.52 15.98 0.32
C GLU A 441 6.16 14.59 0.31
N GLN A 442 7.47 14.52 0.04
CA GLN A 442 8.23 13.26 0.05
C GLN A 442 7.64 12.22 -0.92
N ILE A 443 7.55 12.60 -2.21
CA ILE A 443 6.95 11.78 -3.26
C ILE A 443 8.04 11.16 -4.12
N THR A 444 7.97 9.85 -4.30
CA THR A 444 8.84 9.10 -5.21
C THR A 444 8.01 8.57 -6.38
N ALA A 445 8.42 8.87 -7.62
CA ALA A 445 7.80 8.31 -8.81
C ALA A 445 8.85 7.67 -9.72
N ILE A 446 8.54 6.47 -10.22
CA ILE A 446 9.45 5.69 -11.06
C ILE A 446 8.68 5.27 -12.30
N ASN A 447 9.27 5.44 -13.48
CA ASN A 447 8.67 5.06 -14.77
C ASN A 447 7.21 5.50 -14.86
N THR A 448 6.98 6.80 -14.69
CA THR A 448 5.65 7.39 -14.61
C THR A 448 5.51 8.49 -15.66
N GLU A 449 4.34 8.60 -16.29
CA GLU A 449 4.18 9.56 -17.40
C GLU A 449 4.33 11.01 -16.91
N SER A 450 3.76 11.34 -15.75
CA SER A 450 3.95 12.66 -15.16
C SER A 450 3.95 12.67 -13.64
N GLY A 451 4.64 13.64 -13.04
CA GLY A 451 4.58 13.88 -11.58
C GLY A 451 3.19 14.36 -11.14
N VAL A 452 3.07 15.64 -10.80
CA VAL A 452 1.74 16.24 -10.53
C VAL A 452 1.14 16.73 -11.84
N ARG A 453 -0.03 16.19 -12.20
CA ARG A 453 -0.76 16.50 -13.43
C ARG A 453 -2.03 17.30 -13.14
N ILE A 454 -2.23 18.41 -13.82
CA ILE A 454 -3.49 19.16 -13.78
C ILE A 454 -4.23 18.94 -15.10
N LYS A 455 -5.46 18.43 -15.03
CA LYS A 455 -6.31 18.12 -16.20
C LYS A 455 -7.60 18.91 -16.08
N THR A 456 -7.92 19.76 -17.05
CA THR A 456 -9.21 20.46 -17.10
C THR A 456 -9.57 20.85 -18.54
N ALA A 457 -10.76 21.42 -18.74
CA ALA A 457 -11.27 21.89 -20.01
C ALA A 457 -12.33 22.99 -19.81
N PRO A 458 -12.60 23.84 -20.82
CA PRO A 458 -13.82 24.66 -20.85
C PRO A 458 -15.04 23.78 -20.63
N GLY A 459 -15.95 24.18 -19.73
CA GLY A 459 -17.06 23.34 -19.27
C GLY A 459 -16.93 22.87 -17.83
N ARG A 460 -15.70 22.71 -17.35
CA ARG A 460 -15.44 22.22 -15.99
C ARG A 460 -15.81 23.23 -14.92
N GLY A 461 -15.58 24.52 -15.17
CA GLY A 461 -15.80 25.59 -14.19
C GLY A 461 -14.96 25.45 -12.90
N ALA A 462 -15.43 26.08 -11.83
CA ALA A 462 -14.83 26.06 -10.50
C ALA A 462 -13.32 26.37 -10.48
N PHE A 463 -12.50 25.59 -9.78
CA PHE A 463 -11.09 25.91 -9.54
C PHE A 463 -10.21 24.69 -9.22
N VAL A 464 -8.92 24.81 -9.52
CA VAL A 464 -7.83 24.07 -8.85
C VAL A 464 -6.87 25.12 -8.31
N LYS A 465 -6.77 25.25 -6.99
CA LYS A 465 -5.93 26.29 -6.39
C LYS A 465 -5.27 25.90 -5.07
N ASP A 466 -4.28 26.66 -4.66
CA ASP A 466 -3.53 26.42 -3.41
C ASP A 466 -2.97 24.99 -3.37
N ILE A 467 -2.17 24.67 -4.39
CA ILE A 467 -1.50 23.38 -4.55
C ILE A 467 -0.05 23.56 -4.14
N PHE A 468 0.43 22.72 -3.23
CA PHE A 468 1.75 22.82 -2.63
C PHE A 468 2.44 21.47 -2.69
N VAL A 469 3.59 21.42 -3.36
CA VAL A 469 4.33 20.18 -3.58
C VAL A 469 5.78 20.40 -3.16
N LYS A 470 6.29 19.55 -2.28
CA LYS A 470 7.65 19.67 -1.74
C LYS A 470 8.40 18.34 -1.68
N GLY A 471 9.60 18.28 -2.23
CA GLY A 471 10.44 17.08 -2.11
C GLY A 471 9.91 15.95 -3.00
N MET A 472 10.10 16.10 -4.32
CA MET A 472 9.81 15.04 -5.28
C MET A 472 11.12 14.43 -5.80
N THR A 473 11.21 13.11 -5.82
CA THR A 473 12.29 12.35 -6.47
C THR A 473 11.68 11.51 -7.59
N LEU A 474 12.06 11.81 -8.83
CA LEU A 474 11.41 11.29 -10.02
C LEU A 474 12.43 10.61 -10.94
N SER A 475 12.12 9.43 -11.46
CA SER A 475 13.04 8.69 -12.33
C SER A 475 12.28 8.09 -13.52
N THR A 476 12.85 8.21 -14.71
CA THR A 476 12.26 7.76 -15.98
C THR A 476 10.89 8.39 -16.23
N MET A 477 10.87 9.73 -16.33
CA MET A 477 9.63 10.50 -16.51
C MET A 477 9.43 10.91 -17.96
N LYS A 478 8.19 10.85 -18.45
CA LYS A 478 7.85 11.50 -19.73
C LYS A 478 7.73 13.02 -19.58
N TYR A 479 7.06 13.48 -18.54
CA TYR A 479 6.92 14.89 -18.17
C TYR A 479 7.17 15.06 -16.68
N VAL A 480 8.00 16.01 -16.24
CA VAL A 480 8.07 16.32 -14.80
C VAL A 480 6.81 17.08 -14.38
N PHE A 481 6.49 18.13 -15.12
CA PHE A 481 5.30 18.95 -14.92
C PHE A 481 4.37 18.85 -16.13
N TRP A 482 3.10 18.50 -15.90
CA TRP A 482 2.11 18.50 -16.97
C TRP A 482 0.80 19.17 -16.54
N MET A 483 0.39 20.19 -17.28
CA MET A 483 -0.92 20.82 -17.16
C MET A 483 -1.56 20.89 -18.55
N THR A 484 -2.87 20.62 -18.62
CA THR A 484 -3.65 20.79 -19.84
C THR A 484 -5.03 21.39 -19.55
N GLY A 485 -5.36 22.44 -20.29
CA GLY A 485 -6.69 23.04 -20.37
C GLY A 485 -7.56 22.48 -21.51
N ASP A 486 -7.12 21.42 -22.19
CA ASP A 486 -7.84 20.81 -23.32
C ASP A 486 -8.12 19.32 -23.08
N TYR A 487 -8.62 18.98 -21.88
CA TYR A 487 -9.00 17.61 -21.53
C TYR A 487 -10.49 17.36 -21.85
N GLY A 488 -10.84 17.42 -23.14
CA GLY A 488 -12.21 17.58 -23.67
C GLY A 488 -13.22 16.42 -23.51
N SER A 489 -13.10 15.58 -22.47
CA SER A 489 -14.13 14.59 -22.13
C SER A 489 -15.28 15.25 -21.36
N HIS A 490 -16.54 15.09 -21.79
CA HIS A 490 -17.72 15.68 -21.15
C HIS A 490 -18.80 14.60 -20.90
N PRO A 491 -19.64 14.73 -19.85
CA PRO A 491 -20.67 13.73 -19.57
C PRO A 491 -21.73 13.72 -20.67
N ASP A 492 -22.12 14.88 -21.15
CA ASP A 492 -23.11 15.07 -22.19
C ASP A 492 -22.81 16.36 -22.98
N PRO A 493 -23.40 16.56 -24.18
CA PRO A 493 -23.13 17.75 -24.99
C PRO A 493 -23.74 19.05 -24.44
N GLY A 494 -24.46 19.02 -23.31
CA GLY A 494 -25.15 20.16 -22.71
C GLY A 494 -24.29 20.98 -21.73
N PHE A 495 -22.99 20.70 -21.63
CA PHE A 495 -22.07 21.48 -20.78
C PHE A 495 -21.96 22.94 -21.25
N ASP A 496 -21.66 23.86 -20.33
CA ASP A 496 -21.47 25.27 -20.66
C ASP A 496 -20.00 25.54 -21.06
N PRO A 497 -19.66 25.75 -22.34
CA PRO A 497 -18.28 26.00 -22.76
C PRO A 497 -17.69 27.31 -22.20
N LYS A 498 -18.51 28.18 -21.60
CA LYS A 498 -18.07 29.40 -20.92
C LYS A 498 -17.77 29.19 -19.44
N ALA A 499 -18.06 28.01 -18.89
CA ALA A 499 -17.67 27.64 -17.53
C ALA A 499 -16.17 27.31 -17.50
N LEU A 500 -15.35 28.37 -17.40
CA LEU A 500 -13.89 28.26 -17.38
C LEU A 500 -13.37 28.01 -15.95
N PRO A 501 -12.38 27.11 -15.77
CA PRO A 501 -11.80 26.77 -14.47
C PRO A 501 -10.72 27.77 -14.04
N ILE A 502 -10.75 28.20 -12.78
CA ILE A 502 -9.65 29.00 -12.22
C ILE A 502 -8.52 28.07 -11.78
N ILE A 503 -7.39 28.10 -12.49
CA ILE A 503 -6.17 27.38 -12.10
C ILE A 503 -5.15 28.40 -11.57
N SER A 504 -4.88 28.37 -10.26
CA SER A 504 -4.04 29.39 -9.63
C SER A 504 -3.26 28.90 -8.41
N GLY A 505 -2.08 29.44 -8.13
CA GLY A 505 -1.34 29.13 -6.91
C GLY A 505 -0.84 27.68 -6.89
N ILE A 506 -0.07 27.31 -7.92
CA ILE A 506 0.49 25.96 -8.07
C ILE A 506 1.98 26.01 -7.75
N ASN A 507 2.38 25.43 -6.63
CA ASN A 507 3.70 25.61 -6.05
C ASN A 507 4.47 24.30 -5.98
N TYR A 508 5.69 24.31 -6.51
CA TYR A 508 6.63 23.20 -6.47
C TYR A 508 7.95 23.66 -5.83
N GLN A 509 8.41 22.90 -4.86
CA GLN A 509 9.66 23.12 -4.15
C GLN A 509 10.45 21.82 -4.08
N ASP A 510 11.77 21.88 -4.25
CA ASP A 510 12.69 20.74 -4.04
C ASP A 510 12.31 19.53 -4.92
N VAL A 511 12.46 19.68 -6.25
CA VAL A 511 12.15 18.62 -7.22
C VAL A 511 13.45 18.15 -7.88
N THR A 512 13.76 16.86 -7.77
CA THR A 512 14.84 16.22 -8.50
C THR A 512 14.27 15.17 -9.43
N ALA A 513 14.63 15.23 -10.71
CA ALA A 513 14.20 14.27 -11.70
C ALA A 513 15.37 13.80 -12.57
N GLU A 514 15.40 12.51 -12.90
CA GLU A 514 16.39 11.90 -13.77
C GLU A 514 15.73 11.09 -14.89
N ASP A 515 16.49 10.85 -15.97
CA ASP A 515 16.03 10.13 -17.15
C ASP A 515 14.71 10.70 -17.73
N VAL A 516 14.66 12.03 -17.87
CA VAL A 516 13.45 12.75 -18.27
C VAL A 516 13.37 12.99 -19.78
N GLN A 517 12.22 12.70 -20.39
CA GLN A 517 11.96 12.98 -21.81
C GLN A 517 11.69 14.46 -22.10
N MET A 518 10.88 15.11 -21.26
CA MET A 518 10.54 16.54 -21.35
C MET A 518 10.34 17.12 -19.96
N SER A 519 10.91 18.30 -19.71
CA SER A 519 10.84 18.96 -18.40
C SER A 519 9.42 19.43 -18.06
N GLY A 520 8.75 20.13 -18.98
CA GLY A 520 7.40 20.63 -18.73
C GLY A 520 6.54 20.76 -19.98
N ASN A 521 5.28 20.36 -19.87
CA ASN A 521 4.24 20.63 -20.86
C ASN A 521 3.08 21.32 -20.15
N LEU A 522 3.01 22.64 -20.26
CA LEU A 522 2.12 23.49 -19.46
C LEU A 522 1.24 24.30 -20.41
N ALA A 523 0.03 23.81 -20.66
CA ALA A 523 -0.91 24.43 -21.56
C ALA A 523 -2.18 24.84 -20.79
N GLY A 524 -2.36 26.15 -20.62
CA GLY A 524 -3.61 26.74 -20.12
C GLY A 524 -4.66 26.91 -21.23
N ILE A 525 -5.75 27.58 -20.91
CA ILE A 525 -6.86 27.84 -21.84
C ILE A 525 -6.65 29.18 -22.53
N GLU A 526 -6.94 29.27 -23.82
CA GLU A 526 -6.88 30.54 -24.56
C GLU A 526 -7.82 31.56 -23.92
N ASN A 527 -7.30 32.75 -23.58
CA ASN A 527 -8.00 33.82 -22.84
C ASN A 527 -8.35 33.51 -21.37
N ASP A 528 -7.93 32.37 -20.82
CA ASP A 528 -8.08 32.02 -19.39
C ASP A 528 -6.82 31.29 -18.90
N LYS A 529 -5.80 32.10 -18.60
CA LYS A 529 -4.46 31.59 -18.31
C LYS A 529 -4.44 30.86 -16.96
N PHE A 530 -3.59 29.84 -16.86
CA PHE A 530 -3.24 29.28 -15.56
C PHE A 530 -2.19 30.19 -14.90
N THR A 531 -2.44 30.64 -13.68
CA THR A 531 -1.65 31.70 -13.04
C THR A 531 -1.00 31.27 -11.73
N GLY A 532 -0.06 32.06 -11.22
CA GLY A 532 0.56 31.79 -9.92
C GLY A 532 1.29 30.46 -9.86
N ILE A 533 1.86 30.00 -10.98
CA ILE A 533 2.74 28.83 -11.00
C ILE A 533 4.09 29.25 -10.41
N CYS A 534 4.60 28.50 -9.44
CA CYS A 534 5.90 28.73 -8.82
C CYS A 534 6.71 27.44 -8.83
N LEU A 535 7.90 27.48 -9.44
CA LEU A 535 8.87 26.37 -9.40
C LEU A 535 10.15 26.83 -8.69
N SER A 536 10.58 26.13 -7.65
CA SER A 536 11.81 26.47 -6.93
C SER A 536 12.66 25.25 -6.60
N ASN A 537 13.97 25.41 -6.71
CA ASN A 537 14.95 24.36 -6.46
C ASN A 537 14.63 23.07 -7.25
N VAL A 538 14.63 23.17 -8.58
CA VAL A 538 14.28 22.07 -9.49
C VAL A 538 15.51 21.68 -10.31
N THR A 539 15.89 20.41 -10.24
CA THR A 539 16.99 19.85 -11.04
C THR A 539 16.48 18.67 -11.85
N ILE A 540 16.59 18.75 -13.18
CA ILE A 540 16.12 17.74 -14.11
C ILE A 540 17.30 17.29 -14.99
N SER A 541 17.64 16.01 -14.91
CA SER A 541 18.57 15.34 -15.81
C SER A 541 17.80 14.64 -16.93
N LEU A 542 18.18 14.94 -18.17
CA LEU A 542 17.47 14.44 -19.36
C LEU A 542 17.91 13.02 -19.73
N ALA A 543 16.97 12.25 -20.28
CA ALA A 543 17.25 10.95 -20.89
C ALA A 543 18.23 11.07 -22.07
N GLU A 544 18.97 10.00 -22.37
CA GLU A 544 19.90 9.97 -23.52
C GLU A 544 19.19 10.34 -24.83
N LYS A 545 17.99 9.79 -25.03
CA LYS A 545 17.06 10.17 -26.09
C LYS A 545 15.91 10.93 -25.44
N HIS A 546 15.91 12.26 -25.57
CA HIS A 546 14.89 13.15 -25.03
C HIS A 546 14.23 14.00 -26.14
N LYS A 547 13.11 14.66 -25.83
CA LYS A 547 12.46 15.60 -26.76
C LYS A 547 13.30 16.86 -26.92
N LYS A 548 13.42 17.40 -28.14
CA LYS A 548 14.16 18.64 -28.38
C LYS A 548 13.59 19.85 -27.64
N VAL A 549 12.25 19.96 -27.61
CA VAL A 549 11.55 20.96 -26.81
C VAL A 549 11.47 20.44 -25.39
N GLN A 550 12.06 21.16 -24.43
CA GLN A 550 12.04 20.77 -23.01
C GLN A 550 10.92 21.43 -22.22
N TRP A 551 10.56 22.66 -22.60
CA TRP A 551 9.46 23.41 -21.99
C TRP A 551 8.49 23.85 -23.09
N ASN A 552 7.29 23.30 -23.07
CA ASN A 552 6.19 23.79 -23.88
C ASN A 552 5.23 24.57 -22.96
N CYS A 553 5.11 25.87 -23.17
CA CYS A 553 4.32 26.74 -22.32
C CYS A 553 3.38 27.60 -23.16
N THR A 554 2.08 27.50 -22.92
CA THR A 554 1.06 28.30 -23.58
C THR A 554 -0.01 28.72 -22.58
N ASN A 555 -0.43 29.99 -22.63
CA ASN A 555 -1.49 30.51 -21.77
C ASN A 555 -1.27 30.22 -20.27
N ILE A 556 -0.04 30.36 -19.81
CA ILE A 556 0.32 30.25 -18.40
C ILE A 556 1.06 31.51 -17.93
N GLU A 557 1.13 31.68 -16.62
CA GLU A 557 1.89 32.74 -15.97
C GLU A 557 2.40 32.27 -14.60
N GLY A 558 3.65 32.60 -14.30
CA GLY A 558 4.26 32.23 -13.05
C GLY A 558 5.70 32.68 -12.92
N THR A 559 6.48 31.93 -12.15
CA THR A 559 7.87 32.26 -11.84
C THR A 559 8.68 31.00 -11.54
N THR A 560 9.98 31.10 -11.77
CA THR A 560 10.96 30.11 -11.33
C THR A 560 12.01 30.71 -10.41
N SER A 561 12.72 29.85 -9.67
CA SER A 561 13.95 30.19 -8.97
C SER A 561 14.84 28.96 -8.76
N GLY A 562 16.03 28.94 -9.36
CA GLY A 562 16.93 27.78 -9.29
C GLY A 562 16.36 26.55 -10.00
N VAL A 563 15.91 26.72 -11.24
CA VAL A 563 15.35 25.65 -12.08
C VAL A 563 16.32 25.34 -13.22
N ASN A 564 16.73 24.07 -13.33
CA ASN A 564 17.59 23.57 -14.39
C ASN A 564 16.99 22.31 -15.03
N PRO A 565 16.80 22.25 -16.36
CA PRO A 565 17.13 23.27 -17.36
C PRO A 565 16.23 24.50 -17.29
N GLN A 566 16.72 25.63 -17.81
CA GLN A 566 15.99 26.92 -17.80
C GLN A 566 14.57 26.76 -18.37
N ALA A 567 13.58 27.27 -17.62
CA ALA A 567 12.17 27.26 -18.01
C ALA A 567 11.86 28.24 -19.15
N CYS A 568 10.64 28.18 -19.67
CA CYS A 568 10.12 29.07 -20.71
C CYS A 568 9.93 30.52 -20.22
N ASP A 569 9.83 31.47 -21.17
CA ASP A 569 9.70 32.91 -20.87
C ASP A 569 8.44 33.29 -20.07
N LEU A 570 7.41 32.43 -20.07
CA LEU A 570 6.20 32.61 -19.27
C LEU A 570 6.40 32.26 -17.77
N LEU A 571 7.56 31.69 -17.43
CA LEU A 571 7.99 31.36 -16.07
C LEU A 571 9.38 31.94 -15.77
N PRO A 572 9.53 33.29 -15.78
CA PRO A 572 10.83 33.93 -15.60
C PRO A 572 11.45 33.62 -14.24
N ASP A 573 12.78 33.57 -14.20
CA ASP A 573 13.55 33.47 -12.95
C ASP A 573 13.48 34.80 -12.18
N LYS A 574 12.95 34.76 -10.96
CA LYS A 574 12.77 35.94 -10.11
C LYS A 574 14.07 36.58 -9.65
N GLN A 575 15.11 35.77 -9.38
CA GLN A 575 16.39 36.23 -8.83
C GLN A 575 17.53 35.33 -9.32
N PRO A 576 18.07 35.58 -10.52
CA PRO A 576 19.17 34.77 -11.07
C PRO A 576 20.34 34.68 -10.08
N GLY A 577 20.77 33.45 -9.76
CA GLY A 577 21.87 33.18 -8.82
C GLY A 577 21.48 33.08 -7.34
N LYS A 578 20.20 33.28 -6.98
CA LYS A 578 19.69 33.05 -5.62
C LYS A 578 18.40 32.22 -5.66
N VAL A 579 18.39 31.11 -4.92
CA VAL A 579 17.19 30.27 -4.79
C VAL A 579 16.24 30.88 -3.75
N VAL A 580 15.04 31.25 -4.20
CA VAL A 580 13.93 31.70 -3.38
C VAL A 580 12.88 30.58 -3.37
N PRO A 581 12.58 29.98 -2.20
CA PRO A 581 11.64 28.87 -2.14
C PRO A 581 10.22 29.34 -2.48
N CYS A 582 9.50 28.51 -3.23
CA CYS A 582 8.07 28.65 -3.43
C CYS A 582 7.31 28.42 -2.11
N PRO A 583 6.11 28.99 -1.96
CA PRO A 583 5.28 28.75 -0.79
C PRO A 583 5.04 27.26 -0.54
N PHE A 584 5.18 26.85 0.72
CA PHE A 584 4.68 25.60 1.24
C PHE A 584 4.16 25.86 2.67
N PRO A 585 2.87 25.62 2.96
CA PRO A 585 2.29 25.86 4.28
C PRO A 585 3.05 25.08 5.37
N THR A 586 3.22 25.70 6.54
CA THR A 586 3.92 25.10 7.69
C THR A 586 2.98 24.74 8.83
N ASP A 587 1.74 25.24 8.79
CA ASP A 587 0.65 24.78 9.62
C ASP A 587 0.27 23.34 9.27
N LYS A 588 -0.29 22.64 10.26
CA LYS A 588 -0.83 21.29 10.07
C LYS A 588 -2.31 21.37 9.70
N LEU A 589 -2.76 20.41 8.89
CA LEU A 589 -4.19 20.19 8.70
C LEU A 589 -4.76 19.40 9.90
N PRO A 590 -6.02 19.62 10.32
CA PRO A 590 -6.58 18.90 11.47
C PRO A 590 -6.51 17.37 11.38
N ILE A 591 -6.57 16.81 10.17
CA ILE A 591 -6.43 15.36 9.94
C ILE A 591 -5.07 14.80 10.39
N ASP A 592 -4.02 15.62 10.44
CA ASP A 592 -2.70 15.18 10.89
C ASP A 592 -2.67 14.77 12.37
N ASP A 593 -3.58 15.30 13.18
CA ASP A 593 -3.67 15.00 14.61
C ASP A 593 -4.61 13.81 14.91
N VAL A 594 -5.29 13.26 13.89
CA VAL A 594 -6.15 12.10 14.05
C VAL A 594 -5.31 10.82 14.09
N GLU A 595 -5.45 10.03 15.15
CA GLU A 595 -4.75 8.76 15.29
C GLU A 595 -5.45 7.63 14.53
N LEU A 596 -4.64 6.68 14.04
CA LEU A 596 -5.17 5.43 13.50
C LEU A 596 -5.76 4.58 14.62
N LYS A 597 -6.94 4.01 14.38
CA LYS A 597 -7.57 3.01 15.24
C LYS A 597 -6.94 1.65 14.98
N ILE A 598 -5.75 1.42 15.52
CA ILE A 598 -4.98 0.19 15.30
C ILE A 598 -5.66 -1.00 16.00
N CYS A 599 -6.01 -2.03 15.21
CA CYS A 599 -6.67 -3.24 15.68
C CYS A 599 -5.69 -4.40 15.68
N THR A 600 -5.64 -5.17 16.77
CA THR A 600 -4.86 -6.41 16.84
C THR A 600 -5.76 -7.55 17.27
N VAL A 601 -5.86 -8.59 16.44
CA VAL A 601 -6.51 -9.84 16.84
C VAL A 601 -5.46 -10.67 17.60
N ARG A 602 -5.73 -11.00 18.87
CA ARG A 602 -4.84 -11.90 19.63
C ARG A 602 -5.18 -13.35 19.30
N PRO A 603 -4.20 -14.20 18.97
CA PRO A 603 -4.43 -15.64 18.90
C PRO A 603 -4.86 -16.17 20.27
N LYS A 604 -5.78 -17.14 20.28
CA LYS A 604 -6.28 -17.78 21.51
C LYS A 604 -5.10 -18.53 22.17
N PRO A 605 -4.85 -18.40 23.48
CA PRO A 605 -3.84 -19.22 24.14
C PRO A 605 -4.22 -20.71 24.01
N PRO A 606 -3.24 -21.61 23.84
CA PRO A 606 -3.52 -23.05 23.78
C PRO A 606 -4.22 -23.47 25.07
N ARG A 607 -5.36 -24.17 24.95
CA ARG A 607 -5.95 -24.88 26.09
C ARG A 607 -5.01 -26.04 26.41
N TYR A 608 -4.33 -25.96 27.56
CA TYR A 608 -3.52 -27.04 28.12
C TYR A 608 -4.39 -28.20 28.59
#